data_AF-A0A352KHE9-F1
#
_entry.id   AF-A0A352KHE9-F1
#
_cell.length_a   1.000
_cell.length_b   1.000
_cell.length_c   1.000
_cell.angle_alpha   90.00
_cell.angle_beta   90.00
_cell.angle_gamma   90.00
#
_symmetry.space_group_name_H-M   'P 1'
#
loop_
_entity.id
_entity.type
_entity.pdbx_description
1 polymer ?
#
loop_
_entity_poly.entity_id
_entity_poly.type
_entity_poly.pdbx_seq_one_letter_code
_entity_poly.pdbx_strand_id
1 'polypeptide(L)'
;ARGIPGAVDPDLDAPVDPEVYETVTDEAALARWIAVAFKAGRVAVDTETNSLNAMQAKLVGISLSTAPGKACYIPLAHCGSDAEGGLALSDNAPEQIAFDTALTALKPMLEDPSVLKVGQNLKYDLLVLARHGITVAAIDDTMLISYALDAGMHGHGMDELSEIHLGHKPIPFKDVVGSGKSQKTFDQIPLDAATRYAAEDADVTGRLHGLLKPRLVAERMTTVYETMERPLVPVLTEMERAGVKVDSGLLQRLSSDFAQRMAQYEDEIYDLAGERFNIGSPKQLGEIMFGKLGLEGGKKTKSGGYSTGVDVLETLAAQGHDLPARVIDWRQLSKLKGTYTEALQQHINPDTGRVHTSYSLAATSTGRLSSNDPNLQNIPIRTEEGRKIREAFIAEPG
;
A
#
# COMPACT_ATOMS: atom_id res chain seq x y z
N ALA A 1 2.29 -11.19 -28.08
CA ALA A 1 0.86 -10.82 -27.97
C ALA A 1 -0.03 -12.01 -28.35
N ARG A 2 -0.69 -12.67 -27.40
CA ARG A 2 -1.84 -13.54 -27.71
C ARG A 2 -3.00 -12.60 -28.06
N GLY A 3 -3.06 -12.19 -29.32
CA GLY A 3 -4.06 -11.26 -29.81
C GLY A 3 -5.46 -11.85 -29.67
N ILE A 4 -6.32 -11.17 -28.92
CA ILE A 4 -7.74 -11.51 -28.84
C ILE A 4 -8.44 -10.83 -30.02
N PRO A 5 -9.23 -11.55 -30.84
CA PRO A 5 -10.02 -10.94 -31.90
C PRO A 5 -11.20 -10.18 -31.30
N GLY A 6 -11.23 -8.87 -31.49
CA GLY A 6 -12.30 -7.97 -31.04
C GLY A 6 -11.75 -6.54 -31.01
N ALA A 7 -12.59 -5.54 -31.30
CA ALA A 7 -12.20 -4.15 -31.54
C ALA A 7 -11.22 -3.59 -30.49
N VAL A 8 -9.93 -3.74 -30.78
CA VAL A 8 -8.85 -3.04 -30.11
C VAL A 8 -9.04 -1.59 -30.52
N ASP A 9 -9.16 -0.68 -29.54
CA ASP A 9 -9.28 0.75 -29.79
C ASP A 9 -8.16 1.15 -30.76
N PRO A 10 -8.49 1.64 -31.98
CA PRO A 10 -7.51 1.85 -33.06
C PRO A 10 -6.42 2.86 -32.67
N ASP A 11 -6.65 3.64 -31.62
CA ASP A 11 -5.69 4.61 -31.10
C ASP A 11 -4.67 3.97 -30.12
N LEU A 12 -4.81 2.69 -29.73
CA LEU A 12 -3.87 2.02 -28.81
C LEU A 12 -2.44 1.94 -29.32
N ASP A 13 -2.25 2.02 -30.64
CA ASP A 13 -0.93 2.03 -31.29
C ASP A 13 -0.23 3.40 -31.21
N ALA A 14 -0.89 4.46 -30.72
CA ALA A 14 -0.25 5.75 -30.49
C ALA A 14 0.94 5.59 -29.52
N PRO A 15 2.08 6.27 -29.74
CA PRO A 15 3.22 6.17 -28.83
C PRO A 15 2.84 6.69 -27.43
N VAL A 16 3.43 6.09 -26.39
CA VAL A 16 3.46 6.68 -25.05
C VAL A 16 4.60 7.69 -25.06
N ASP A 17 4.27 8.98 -25.02
CA ASP A 17 5.23 10.07 -25.09
C ASP A 17 4.99 11.06 -23.93
N PRO A 18 5.71 10.90 -22.81
CA PRO A 18 5.56 11.79 -21.67
C PRO A 18 5.86 13.26 -21.93
N GLU A 19 6.57 13.60 -23.01
CA GLU A 19 6.95 14.98 -23.33
C GLU A 19 5.78 15.81 -23.90
N VAL A 20 4.69 15.15 -24.35
CA VAL A 20 3.55 15.84 -24.97
C VAL A 20 2.35 16.03 -24.04
N TYR A 21 2.43 15.55 -22.80
CA TYR A 21 1.34 15.66 -21.83
C TYR A 21 1.18 17.08 -21.30
N GLU A 22 -0.08 17.47 -21.08
CA GLU A 22 -0.42 18.84 -20.67
C GLU A 22 -0.31 18.99 -19.15
N THR A 23 0.37 20.04 -18.68
CA THR A 23 0.25 20.51 -17.29
C THR A 23 -0.90 21.50 -17.22
N VAL A 24 -1.97 21.19 -16.48
CA VAL A 24 -3.20 21.97 -16.42
C VAL A 24 -3.15 22.92 -15.23
N THR A 25 -2.77 24.17 -15.48
CA THR A 25 -2.60 25.21 -14.45
C THR A 25 -3.72 26.25 -14.43
N ASP A 26 -4.64 26.21 -15.40
CA ASP A 26 -5.76 27.14 -15.53
C ASP A 26 -7.14 26.46 -15.63
N GLU A 27 -8.18 27.18 -15.19
CA GLU A 27 -9.56 26.66 -15.14
C GLU A 27 -10.15 26.35 -16.52
N ALA A 28 -9.73 27.07 -17.57
CA ALA A 28 -10.25 26.83 -18.92
C ALA A 28 -9.73 25.50 -19.46
N ALA A 29 -8.45 25.19 -19.25
CA ALA A 29 -7.87 23.90 -19.57
C ALA A 29 -8.51 22.77 -18.78
N LEU A 30 -8.72 22.94 -17.47
CA LEU A 30 -9.42 21.96 -16.63
C LEU A 30 -10.84 21.68 -17.16
N ALA A 31 -11.60 22.73 -17.47
CA ALA A 31 -12.95 22.61 -18.02
C ALA A 31 -12.97 21.87 -19.38
N ARG A 32 -11.96 22.07 -20.24
CA ARG A 32 -11.83 21.31 -21.49
C ARG A 32 -11.66 19.82 -21.22
N TRP A 33 -10.75 19.43 -20.33
CA TRP A 33 -10.50 18.02 -20.00
C TRP A 33 -11.72 17.34 -19.41
N ILE A 34 -12.43 18.02 -18.49
CA ILE A 34 -13.70 17.53 -17.93
C ILE A 34 -14.75 17.33 -19.03
N ALA A 35 -14.91 18.29 -19.94
CA ALA A 35 -15.87 18.17 -21.04
C ALA A 35 -15.54 17.00 -21.99
N VAL A 36 -14.26 16.76 -22.26
CA VAL A 36 -13.81 15.62 -23.06
C VAL A 36 -14.10 14.30 -22.36
N ALA A 37 -13.85 14.20 -21.04
CA ALA A 37 -14.18 13.02 -20.25
C ALA A 37 -15.69 12.71 -20.27
N PHE A 38 -16.55 13.73 -20.09
CA PHE A 38 -18.00 13.57 -20.22
C PHE A 38 -18.41 13.09 -21.62
N LYS A 39 -17.84 13.68 -22.67
CA LYS A 39 -18.13 13.27 -24.06
C LYS A 39 -17.70 11.83 -24.34
N ALA A 40 -16.58 11.39 -23.77
CA ALA A 40 -16.09 10.03 -23.92
C ALA A 40 -16.87 9.01 -23.08
N GLY A 41 -17.53 9.45 -21.99
CA GLY A 41 -18.19 8.58 -21.03
C GLY A 41 -17.22 7.71 -20.22
N ARG A 42 -15.91 7.99 -20.31
CA ARG A 42 -14.84 7.32 -19.58
C ARG A 42 -13.63 8.23 -19.45
N VAL A 43 -12.85 8.05 -18.39
CA VAL A 43 -11.58 8.73 -18.16
C VAL A 43 -10.71 7.86 -17.24
N ALA A 44 -9.42 7.72 -17.56
CA ALA A 44 -8.46 7.16 -16.61
C ALA A 44 -8.04 8.26 -15.64
N VAL A 45 -8.00 7.94 -14.35
CA VAL A 45 -7.73 8.89 -13.26
C VAL A 45 -6.73 8.27 -12.31
N ASP A 46 -5.80 9.09 -11.85
CA ASP A 46 -4.84 8.74 -10.81
C ASP A 46 -4.58 9.96 -9.90
N THR A 47 -4.22 9.70 -8.64
CA THR A 47 -3.97 10.73 -7.62
C THR A 47 -2.54 10.70 -7.13
N GLU A 48 -1.91 11.86 -7.17
CA GLU A 48 -0.56 12.04 -6.66
C GLU A 48 -0.58 12.61 -5.26
N THR A 49 0.25 12.06 -4.38
CA THR A 49 0.20 12.39 -2.95
C THR A 49 1.59 12.42 -2.31
N ASN A 50 1.67 12.98 -1.09
CA ASN A 50 2.93 13.10 -0.36
C ASN A 50 3.22 11.94 0.63
N SER A 51 2.39 10.89 0.64
CA SER A 51 2.55 9.75 1.56
C SER A 51 1.91 8.51 0.95
N LEU A 52 2.43 7.32 1.27
CA LEU A 52 1.79 6.05 0.88
C LEU A 52 0.59 5.68 1.78
N ASN A 53 0.37 6.39 2.89
CA ASN A 53 -0.77 6.15 3.75
C ASN A 53 -1.96 7.03 3.31
N ALA A 54 -2.90 6.45 2.56
CA ALA A 54 -4.06 7.18 2.03
C ALA A 54 -4.89 7.91 3.09
N MET A 55 -4.92 7.41 4.33
CA MET A 55 -5.66 8.04 5.43
C MET A 55 -4.96 9.25 6.04
N GLN A 56 -3.69 9.50 5.70
CA GLN A 56 -2.90 10.66 6.16
C GLN A 56 -2.31 11.49 5.03
N ALA A 57 -2.23 10.95 3.80
CA ALA A 57 -1.67 11.58 2.62
C ALA A 57 -2.33 12.93 2.29
N LYS A 58 -1.55 13.91 1.85
CA LYS A 58 -2.09 15.13 1.24
C LYS A 58 -2.18 14.90 -0.26
N LEU A 59 -3.31 15.26 -0.85
CA LEU A 59 -3.48 15.29 -2.30
C LEU A 59 -2.59 16.40 -2.88
N VAL A 60 -1.70 16.03 -3.80
CA VAL A 60 -0.74 16.91 -4.45
C VAL A 60 -1.16 17.23 -5.88
N GLY A 61 -1.77 16.28 -6.58
CA GLY A 61 -2.37 16.51 -7.89
C GLY A 61 -3.20 15.33 -8.37
N ILE A 62 -3.85 15.52 -9.52
CA ILE A 62 -4.69 14.52 -10.18
C ILE A 62 -4.28 14.44 -11.64
N SER A 63 -4.07 13.25 -12.19
CA SER A 63 -3.88 13.07 -13.62
C SER A 63 -5.13 12.48 -14.27
N LEU A 64 -5.35 12.83 -15.54
CA LEU A 64 -6.46 12.33 -16.34
C LEU A 64 -5.94 11.84 -17.69
N SER A 65 -6.50 10.76 -18.21
CA SER A 65 -6.34 10.37 -19.61
C SER A 65 -7.70 10.07 -20.24
N THR A 66 -7.96 10.66 -21.41
CA THR A 66 -9.25 10.52 -22.11
C THR A 66 -9.18 9.62 -23.33
N ALA A 67 -7.97 9.39 -23.85
CA ALA A 67 -7.67 8.47 -24.94
C ALA A 67 -6.16 8.18 -24.94
N PRO A 68 -5.71 7.09 -25.60
CA PRO A 68 -4.28 6.81 -25.78
C PRO A 68 -3.50 8.04 -26.28
N GLY A 69 -2.47 8.43 -25.52
CA GLY A 69 -1.60 9.58 -25.82
C GLY A 69 -2.23 10.94 -25.52
N LYS A 70 -3.42 10.98 -24.92
CA LYS A 70 -4.10 12.20 -24.46
C LYS A 70 -4.28 12.14 -22.95
N ALA A 71 -3.22 12.56 -22.25
CA ALA A 71 -3.20 12.70 -20.82
C ALA A 71 -2.76 14.09 -20.35
N CYS A 72 -3.14 14.44 -19.12
CA CYS A 72 -2.73 15.66 -18.46
C CYS A 72 -2.50 15.42 -16.96
N TYR A 73 -1.74 16.34 -16.35
CA TYR A 73 -1.58 16.44 -14.91
C TYR A 73 -2.11 17.78 -14.40
N ILE A 74 -2.89 17.73 -13.32
CA ILE A 74 -3.49 18.88 -12.65
C ILE A 74 -2.79 19.04 -11.29
N PRO A 75 -1.76 19.90 -11.17
CA PRO A 75 -1.12 20.18 -9.90
C PRO A 75 -2.07 20.95 -8.96
N LEU A 76 -2.07 20.57 -7.68
CA LEU A 76 -2.98 21.11 -6.66
C LEU A 76 -2.26 21.62 -5.41
N ALA A 77 -1.07 21.11 -5.09
CA ALA A 77 -0.35 21.47 -3.86
C ALA A 77 1.18 21.36 -3.95
N HIS A 78 1.78 21.70 -5.09
CA HIS A 78 3.25 21.76 -5.18
C HIS A 78 3.79 22.97 -4.41
N CYS A 79 4.86 22.77 -3.62
CA CYS A 79 5.49 23.83 -2.83
C CYS A 79 6.78 24.40 -3.45
N GLY A 80 7.22 23.85 -4.59
CA GLY A 80 8.48 24.22 -5.25
C GLY A 80 9.70 23.44 -4.75
N SER A 81 10.71 23.30 -5.61
CA SER A 81 11.88 22.43 -5.39
C SER A 81 12.96 22.99 -4.46
N ASP A 82 12.88 24.29 -4.13
CA ASP A 82 13.89 25.03 -3.37
C ASP A 82 13.70 24.98 -1.84
N ALA A 83 12.75 24.16 -1.36
CA ALA A 83 12.53 23.94 0.07
C ALA A 83 13.59 22.97 0.67
N GLU A 84 14.88 23.24 0.46
CA GLU A 84 15.92 22.64 1.30
C GLU A 84 15.90 23.30 2.68
N GLY A 85 15.26 22.64 3.65
CA GLY A 85 15.54 22.84 5.07
C GLY A 85 15.34 24.25 5.61
N GLY A 86 14.09 24.69 5.76
CA GLY A 86 13.78 25.91 6.51
C GLY A 86 12.38 26.40 6.21
N LEU A 87 11.70 26.89 7.24
CA LEU A 87 10.41 27.60 7.21
C LEU A 87 10.01 28.09 5.81
N ALA A 88 8.95 27.50 5.26
CA ALA A 88 8.32 27.91 4.01
C ALA A 88 7.90 29.39 4.09
N LEU A 89 8.79 30.27 3.63
CA LEU A 89 8.62 31.72 3.55
C LEU A 89 8.97 32.26 2.16
N SER A 90 9.16 31.40 1.16
CA SER A 90 9.27 31.81 -0.24
C SER A 90 7.94 31.58 -0.96
N ASP A 91 7.36 32.64 -1.52
CA ASP A 91 6.18 32.67 -2.41
C ASP A 91 6.46 32.02 -3.78
N ASN A 92 7.35 31.02 -3.87
CA ASN A 92 7.81 30.40 -5.11
C ASN A 92 7.00 29.15 -5.50
N ALA A 93 5.76 29.02 -5.01
CA ALA A 93 4.88 27.95 -5.46
C ALA A 93 4.64 28.12 -6.98
N PRO A 94 4.71 27.04 -7.78
CA PRO A 94 4.47 27.13 -9.21
C PRO A 94 3.03 27.54 -9.49
N GLU A 95 2.77 28.04 -10.71
CA GLU A 95 1.40 28.37 -11.14
C GLU A 95 0.55 27.10 -11.15
N GLN A 96 -0.58 27.13 -10.44
CA GLN A 96 -1.51 26.02 -10.30
C GLN A 96 -2.90 26.55 -9.94
N ILE A 97 -3.93 25.77 -10.26
CA ILE A 97 -5.31 26.11 -9.92
C ILE A 97 -5.47 26.06 -8.40
N ALA A 98 -6.26 26.98 -7.83
CA ALA A 98 -6.58 26.92 -6.41
C ALA A 98 -7.22 25.57 -6.04
N PHE A 99 -6.72 24.94 -4.98
CA PHE A 99 -7.06 23.58 -4.58
C PHE A 99 -8.58 23.31 -4.55
N ASP A 100 -9.33 24.14 -3.81
CA ASP A 100 -10.78 23.99 -3.65
C ASP A 100 -11.54 24.24 -4.97
N THR A 101 -11.05 25.16 -5.80
CA THR A 101 -11.64 25.45 -7.12
C THR A 101 -11.51 24.25 -8.04
N ALA A 102 -10.32 23.65 -8.12
CA ALA A 102 -10.07 22.48 -8.96
C ALA A 102 -10.90 21.28 -8.50
N LEU A 103 -10.95 20.99 -7.19
CA LEU A 103 -11.77 19.89 -6.67
C LEU A 103 -13.26 20.13 -6.87
N THR A 104 -13.74 21.36 -6.70
CA THR A 104 -15.14 21.71 -6.98
C THR A 104 -15.50 21.48 -8.44
N ALA A 105 -14.59 21.80 -9.37
CA ALA A 105 -14.80 21.57 -10.80
C ALA A 105 -14.75 20.07 -11.18
N LEU A 106 -13.83 19.30 -10.61
CA LEU A 106 -13.67 17.86 -10.88
C LEU A 106 -14.77 17.00 -10.27
N LYS A 107 -15.27 17.39 -9.09
CA LYS A 107 -16.21 16.60 -8.29
C LYS A 107 -17.42 16.09 -9.09
N PRO A 108 -18.17 16.92 -9.86
CA PRO A 108 -19.29 16.43 -10.65
C PRO A 108 -18.93 15.27 -11.59
N MET A 109 -17.78 15.33 -12.28
CA MET A 109 -17.34 14.26 -13.19
C MET A 109 -16.93 12.99 -12.43
N LEU A 110 -16.22 13.15 -11.32
CA LEU A 110 -15.78 12.03 -10.48
C LEU A 110 -16.97 11.29 -9.85
N GLU A 111 -18.02 12.01 -9.44
CA GLU A 111 -19.21 11.42 -8.81
C GLU A 111 -20.28 10.97 -9.83
N ASP A 112 -20.18 11.34 -11.12
CA ASP A 112 -21.18 10.98 -12.12
C ASP A 112 -21.08 9.50 -12.55
N PRO A 113 -22.14 8.68 -12.38
CA PRO A 113 -22.13 7.28 -12.82
C PRO A 113 -22.11 7.10 -14.35
N SER A 114 -22.37 8.14 -15.15
CA SER A 114 -22.30 8.07 -16.62
C SER A 114 -20.88 8.20 -17.17
N VAL A 115 -19.91 8.57 -16.33
CA VAL A 115 -18.50 8.64 -16.69
C VAL A 115 -17.76 7.52 -15.96
N LEU A 116 -17.25 6.52 -16.67
CA LEU A 116 -16.45 5.45 -16.07
C LEU A 116 -15.07 5.99 -15.67
N LYS A 117 -14.70 5.90 -14.40
CA LYS A 117 -13.33 6.18 -13.92
C LYS A 117 -12.51 4.91 -13.96
N VAL A 118 -11.42 4.92 -14.71
CA VAL A 118 -10.48 3.80 -14.81
C VAL A 118 -9.24 4.13 -14.01
N GLY A 119 -8.80 3.25 -13.12
CA GLY A 119 -7.56 3.44 -12.36
C GLY A 119 -6.78 2.16 -12.21
N GLN A 120 -5.59 2.30 -11.64
CA GLN A 120 -4.77 1.18 -11.20
C GLN A 120 -4.74 1.20 -9.68
N ASN A 121 -5.22 0.14 -9.01
CA ASN A 121 -5.34 0.12 -7.54
C ASN A 121 -6.17 1.30 -7.01
N LEU A 122 -7.32 1.55 -7.65
CA LEU A 122 -8.13 2.74 -7.48
C LEU A 122 -8.63 2.93 -6.04
N LYS A 123 -8.66 1.85 -5.23
CA LYS A 123 -8.95 1.93 -3.79
C LYS A 123 -8.13 3.02 -3.08
N TYR A 124 -6.85 3.19 -3.45
CA TYR A 124 -6.00 4.24 -2.88
C TYR A 124 -6.57 5.64 -3.18
N ASP A 125 -6.86 5.92 -4.45
CA ASP A 125 -7.44 7.18 -4.92
C ASP A 125 -8.78 7.47 -4.28
N LEU A 126 -9.64 6.45 -4.15
CA LEU A 126 -10.93 6.57 -3.49
C LEU A 126 -10.78 7.03 -2.04
N LEU A 127 -9.82 6.47 -1.28
CA LEU A 127 -9.56 6.86 0.10
C LEU A 127 -9.10 8.31 0.22
N VAL A 128 -8.19 8.73 -0.68
CA VAL A 128 -7.67 10.10 -0.72
C VAL A 128 -8.78 11.09 -1.07
N LEU A 129 -9.51 10.86 -2.15
CA LEU A 129 -10.59 11.73 -2.62
C LEU A 129 -11.76 11.81 -1.62
N ALA A 130 -12.06 10.72 -0.94
CA ALA A 130 -13.13 10.70 0.07
C ALA A 130 -12.82 11.54 1.31
N ARG A 131 -11.54 11.82 1.61
CA ARG A 131 -11.13 12.79 2.65
C ARG A 131 -11.37 14.23 2.24
N HIS A 132 -11.52 14.48 0.94
CA HIS A 132 -11.92 15.77 0.37
C HIS A 132 -13.42 15.80 0.00
N GLY A 133 -14.21 14.86 0.53
CA GLY A 133 -15.66 14.83 0.34
C GLY A 133 -16.11 14.49 -1.08
N ILE A 134 -15.29 13.75 -1.84
CA ILE A 134 -15.60 13.26 -3.18
C ILE A 134 -15.85 11.75 -3.11
N THR A 135 -17.02 11.30 -3.57
CA THR A 135 -17.38 9.87 -3.65
C THR A 135 -17.44 9.43 -5.10
N VAL A 136 -16.32 8.89 -5.60
CA VAL A 136 -16.21 8.47 -7.00
C VAL A 136 -17.22 7.36 -7.32
N ALA A 137 -17.99 7.54 -8.39
CA ALA A 137 -18.94 6.54 -8.88
C ALA A 137 -18.41 5.83 -10.13
N ALA A 138 -18.98 4.68 -10.50
CA ALA A 138 -18.66 3.96 -11.75
C ALA A 138 -17.16 3.80 -12.01
N ILE A 139 -16.54 2.78 -11.40
CA ILE A 139 -15.10 2.56 -11.45
C ILE A 139 -14.72 1.31 -12.24
N ASP A 140 -13.53 1.26 -12.84
CA ASP A 140 -12.87 0.03 -13.26
C ASP A 140 -11.41 0.07 -12.77
N ASP A 141 -10.88 -1.08 -12.35
CA ASP A 141 -9.52 -1.18 -11.80
C ASP A 141 -8.67 -2.16 -12.62
N THR A 142 -7.65 -1.66 -13.32
CA THR A 142 -6.79 -2.47 -14.20
C THR A 142 -6.00 -3.53 -13.45
N MET A 143 -5.63 -3.28 -12.18
CA MET A 143 -4.99 -4.26 -11.31
C MET A 143 -5.92 -5.46 -11.09
N LEU A 144 -7.19 -5.19 -10.81
CA LEU A 144 -8.19 -6.23 -10.52
C LEU A 144 -8.67 -6.95 -11.79
N ILE A 145 -8.76 -6.24 -12.92
CA ILE A 145 -9.02 -6.86 -14.21
C ILE A 145 -7.89 -7.85 -14.52
N SER A 146 -6.62 -7.43 -14.39
CA SER A 146 -5.48 -8.31 -14.59
C SER A 146 -5.47 -9.48 -13.61
N TYR A 147 -5.77 -9.23 -12.33
CA TYR A 147 -5.85 -10.27 -11.32
C TYR A 147 -6.93 -11.31 -11.63
N ALA A 148 -8.13 -10.89 -12.05
CA ALA A 148 -9.20 -11.80 -12.45
C ALA A 148 -8.83 -12.66 -13.67
N LEU A 149 -7.99 -12.15 -14.57
CA LEU A 149 -7.54 -12.87 -15.77
C LEU A 149 -6.37 -13.82 -15.49
N ASP A 150 -5.35 -13.33 -14.80
CA ASP A 150 -4.00 -13.90 -14.82
C ASP A 150 -3.42 -14.12 -13.39
N ALA A 151 -4.27 -14.22 -12.36
CA ALA A 151 -3.85 -14.44 -10.96
C ALA A 151 -2.82 -15.58 -10.82
N GLY A 152 -1.69 -15.26 -10.18
CA GLY A 152 -0.61 -16.22 -9.90
C GLY A 152 0.34 -16.47 -11.07
N MET A 153 0.14 -15.85 -12.24
CA MET A 153 1.07 -15.94 -13.37
C MET A 153 2.21 -14.93 -13.28
N HIS A 154 1.91 -13.70 -12.86
CA HIS A 154 2.84 -12.57 -12.73
C HIS A 154 2.30 -11.58 -11.69
N GLY A 155 3.02 -10.49 -11.42
CA GLY A 155 2.49 -9.40 -10.60
C GLY A 155 1.47 -8.56 -11.38
N HIS A 156 0.67 -7.79 -10.63
CA HIS A 156 -0.43 -6.98 -11.19
C HIS A 156 -0.19 -5.47 -11.04
N GLY A 157 1.06 -5.06 -10.79
CA GLY A 157 1.46 -3.65 -10.73
C GLY A 157 1.55 -3.02 -12.13
N MET A 158 1.36 -1.70 -12.23
CA MET A 158 1.27 -1.01 -13.51
C MET A 158 2.51 -1.22 -14.39
N ASP A 159 3.71 -1.04 -13.84
CA ASP A 159 4.98 -1.18 -14.55
C ASP A 159 5.11 -2.54 -15.24
N GLU A 160 4.83 -3.61 -14.49
CA GLU A 160 4.90 -4.98 -15.00
C GLU A 160 3.82 -5.23 -16.07
N LEU A 161 2.60 -4.74 -15.86
CA LEU A 161 1.53 -4.84 -16.86
C LEU A 161 1.83 -4.04 -18.13
N SER A 162 2.42 -2.86 -18.00
CA SER A 162 2.85 -2.03 -19.12
C SER A 162 3.91 -2.74 -19.96
N GLU A 163 4.92 -3.32 -19.33
CA GLU A 163 5.95 -4.06 -20.05
C GLU A 163 5.37 -5.30 -20.76
N ILE A 164 4.49 -6.06 -20.09
CA ILE A 164 3.89 -7.28 -20.65
C ILE A 164 2.95 -6.99 -21.83
N HIS A 165 2.08 -5.98 -21.68
CA HIS A 165 0.96 -5.75 -22.60
C HIS A 165 1.22 -4.66 -23.64
N LEU A 166 2.03 -3.65 -23.30
CA LEU A 166 2.33 -2.51 -24.17
C LEU A 166 3.76 -2.54 -24.71
N GLY A 167 4.66 -3.33 -24.09
CA GLY A 167 6.09 -3.28 -24.41
C GLY A 167 6.73 -1.94 -24.04
N HIS A 168 6.08 -1.17 -23.17
CA HIS A 168 6.52 0.13 -22.69
C HIS A 168 6.98 0.00 -21.24
N LYS A 169 8.11 0.63 -20.92
CA LYS A 169 8.64 0.69 -19.57
C LYS A 169 8.33 2.07 -18.97
N PRO A 170 7.42 2.17 -17.98
CA PRO A 170 7.09 3.44 -17.36
C PRO A 170 8.27 4.08 -16.61
N ILE A 171 8.14 5.36 -16.34
CA ILE A 171 9.05 6.17 -15.54
C ILE A 171 8.99 5.66 -14.09
N PRO A 172 10.08 5.13 -13.53
CA PRO A 172 10.08 4.65 -12.15
C PRO A 172 9.91 5.81 -11.15
N PHE A 173 9.05 5.64 -10.13
CA PHE A 173 8.83 6.66 -9.09
C PHE A 173 10.13 7.21 -8.46
N LYS A 174 11.11 6.32 -8.20
CA LYS A 174 12.42 6.67 -7.65
C LYS A 174 13.25 7.61 -8.54
N ASP A 175 13.00 7.65 -9.84
CA ASP A 175 13.70 8.52 -10.78
C ASP A 175 13.13 9.95 -10.72
N VAL A 176 11.90 10.08 -10.22
CA VAL A 176 11.20 11.35 -10.00
C VAL A 176 11.51 11.92 -8.61
N VAL A 177 11.34 11.12 -7.57
CA VAL A 177 11.45 11.58 -6.17
C VAL A 177 12.79 11.25 -5.50
N GLY A 178 13.67 10.52 -6.18
CA GLY A 178 14.92 10.02 -5.59
C GLY A 178 14.71 8.78 -4.71
N SER A 179 15.69 8.47 -3.86
CA SER A 179 15.66 7.28 -3.01
C SER A 179 16.34 7.48 -1.66
N GLY A 180 16.04 6.60 -0.71
CA GLY A 180 16.65 6.58 0.62
C GLY A 180 16.27 7.80 1.46
N LYS A 181 17.20 8.26 2.30
CA LYS A 181 16.96 9.39 3.24
C LYS A 181 16.78 10.74 2.56
N SER A 182 17.22 10.86 1.30
CA SER A 182 17.09 12.08 0.48
C SER A 182 15.89 12.02 -0.48
N GLN A 183 15.04 11.00 -0.35
CA GLN A 183 13.81 10.92 -1.14
C GLN A 183 12.90 12.11 -0.80
N LYS A 184 12.49 12.84 -1.84
CA LYS A 184 11.55 13.96 -1.75
C LYS A 184 10.12 13.44 -1.73
N THR A 185 9.18 14.27 -1.28
CA THR A 185 7.75 14.00 -1.48
C THR A 185 7.26 14.61 -2.80
N PHE A 186 6.13 14.14 -3.32
CA PHE A 186 5.65 14.56 -4.65
C PHE A 186 5.32 16.06 -4.74
N ASP A 187 5.00 16.72 -3.62
CA ASP A 187 4.79 18.17 -3.56
C ASP A 187 6.09 18.98 -3.78
N GLN A 188 7.26 18.34 -3.67
CA GLN A 188 8.58 18.99 -3.75
C GLN A 188 9.29 18.80 -5.09
N ILE A 189 8.71 18.02 -6.01
CA ILE A 189 9.29 17.81 -7.33
C ILE A 189 8.86 18.90 -8.32
N PRO A 190 9.67 19.20 -9.35
CA PRO A 190 9.30 20.10 -10.44
C PRO A 190 8.04 19.64 -11.19
N LEU A 191 7.24 20.60 -11.67
CA LEU A 191 6.00 20.29 -12.39
C LEU A 191 6.23 19.51 -13.70
N ASP A 192 7.33 19.73 -14.42
CA ASP A 192 7.60 18.98 -15.65
C ASP A 192 7.79 17.48 -15.38
N ALA A 193 8.56 17.14 -14.36
CA ALA A 193 8.79 15.77 -13.92
C ALA A 193 7.51 15.15 -13.35
N ALA A 194 6.75 15.91 -12.56
CA ALA A 194 5.47 15.50 -12.02
C ALA A 194 4.46 15.17 -13.13
N THR A 195 4.34 16.06 -14.12
CA THR A 195 3.44 15.87 -15.26
C THR A 195 3.80 14.66 -16.08
N ARG A 196 5.09 14.48 -16.41
CA ARG A 196 5.56 13.32 -17.19
C ARG A 196 5.20 12.01 -16.52
N TYR A 197 5.45 11.91 -15.21
CA TYR A 197 5.16 10.72 -14.42
C TYR A 197 3.65 10.49 -14.29
N ALA A 198 2.92 11.43 -13.70
CA ALA A 198 1.52 11.24 -13.34
C ALA A 198 0.61 11.08 -14.57
N ALA A 199 0.87 11.83 -15.65
CA ALA A 199 0.08 11.70 -16.87
C ALA A 199 0.44 10.42 -17.65
N GLU A 200 1.66 9.91 -17.53
CA GLU A 200 2.00 8.57 -18.06
C GLU A 200 1.22 7.48 -17.32
N ASP A 201 1.15 7.53 -16.00
CA ASP A 201 0.39 6.56 -15.19
C ASP A 201 -1.09 6.51 -15.63
N ALA A 202 -1.72 7.66 -15.85
CA ALA A 202 -3.08 7.75 -16.37
C ALA A 202 -3.21 7.24 -17.82
N ASP A 203 -2.28 7.57 -18.72
CA ASP A 203 -2.30 7.09 -20.12
C ASP A 203 -2.14 5.58 -20.20
N VAL A 204 -1.10 5.05 -19.55
CA VAL A 204 -0.80 3.62 -19.48
C VAL A 204 -1.99 2.86 -18.90
N THR A 205 -2.58 3.36 -17.81
CA THR A 205 -3.77 2.76 -17.19
C THR A 205 -4.96 2.72 -18.16
N GLY A 206 -5.24 3.82 -18.87
CA GLY A 206 -6.29 3.86 -19.89
C GLY A 206 -6.06 2.85 -21.02
N ARG A 207 -4.81 2.69 -21.48
CA ARG A 207 -4.42 1.72 -22.52
C ARG A 207 -4.55 0.29 -22.02
N LEU A 208 -4.09 0.01 -20.81
CA LEU A 208 -4.22 -1.31 -20.16
C LEU A 208 -5.70 -1.70 -20.05
N HIS A 209 -6.60 -0.78 -19.67
CA HIS A 209 -8.03 -1.06 -19.67
C HIS A 209 -8.57 -1.43 -21.04
N GLY A 210 -8.18 -0.67 -22.08
CA GLY A 210 -8.55 -0.97 -23.47
C GLY A 210 -8.13 -2.36 -23.94
N LEU A 211 -7.00 -2.87 -23.45
CA LEU A 211 -6.50 -4.22 -23.77
C LEU A 211 -7.08 -5.32 -22.89
N LEU A 212 -7.21 -5.08 -21.58
CA LEU A 212 -7.56 -6.09 -20.59
C LEU A 212 -9.08 -6.28 -20.47
N LYS A 213 -9.87 -5.21 -20.54
CA LYS A 213 -11.33 -5.27 -20.36
C LYS A 213 -12.01 -6.21 -21.38
N PRO A 214 -11.68 -6.18 -22.69
CA PRO A 214 -12.26 -7.11 -23.66
C PRO A 214 -11.94 -8.59 -23.37
N ARG A 215 -10.79 -8.86 -22.73
CA ARG A 215 -10.37 -10.23 -22.39
C ARG A 215 -11.33 -10.88 -21.40
N LEU A 216 -11.92 -10.12 -20.48
CA LEU A 216 -12.87 -10.64 -19.48
C LEU A 216 -14.04 -11.39 -20.14
N VAL A 217 -14.50 -10.95 -21.31
CA VAL A 217 -15.56 -11.64 -22.04
C VAL A 217 -15.00 -12.86 -22.76
N ALA A 218 -13.91 -12.69 -23.50
CA ALA A 218 -13.28 -13.75 -24.29
C ALA A 218 -12.84 -14.95 -23.42
N GLU A 219 -12.35 -14.67 -22.21
CA GLU A 219 -11.82 -15.64 -21.26
C GLU A 219 -12.85 -16.02 -20.17
N ARG A 220 -14.11 -15.56 -20.29
CA ARG A 220 -15.24 -15.86 -19.39
C ARG A 220 -15.00 -15.44 -17.92
N MET A 221 -14.21 -14.41 -17.69
CA MET A 221 -13.92 -13.83 -16.37
C MET A 221 -14.82 -12.64 -15.99
N THR A 222 -15.75 -12.26 -16.87
CA THR A 222 -16.68 -11.12 -16.64
C THR A 222 -17.43 -11.24 -15.31
N THR A 223 -17.97 -12.41 -14.98
CA THR A 223 -18.72 -12.60 -13.73
C THR A 223 -17.84 -12.40 -12.50
N VAL A 224 -16.61 -12.94 -12.50
CA VAL A 224 -15.67 -12.80 -11.37
C VAL A 224 -15.36 -11.32 -11.15
N TYR A 225 -14.96 -10.61 -12.20
CA TYR A 225 -14.64 -9.20 -12.09
C TYR A 225 -15.85 -8.32 -11.70
N GLU A 226 -16.96 -8.43 -12.42
CA GLU A 226 -18.10 -7.51 -12.24
C GLU A 226 -18.91 -7.78 -10.97
N THR A 227 -18.92 -9.01 -10.46
CA THR A 227 -19.77 -9.38 -9.30
C THR A 227 -18.98 -9.63 -8.01
N MET A 228 -17.67 -9.83 -8.09
CA MET A 228 -16.82 -10.08 -6.91
C MET A 228 -15.78 -8.98 -6.72
N GLU A 229 -14.87 -8.79 -7.68
CA GLU A 229 -13.72 -7.90 -7.50
C GLU A 229 -14.13 -6.42 -7.49
N ARG A 230 -14.84 -5.96 -8.54
CA ARG A 230 -15.23 -4.57 -8.72
C ARG A 230 -16.14 -4.04 -7.59
N PRO A 231 -17.18 -4.76 -7.13
CA PRO A 231 -18.03 -4.29 -6.03
C PRO A 231 -17.33 -4.27 -4.66
N LEU A 232 -16.22 -5.01 -4.50
CA LEU A 232 -15.50 -5.09 -3.23
C LEU A 232 -14.65 -3.84 -2.98
N VAL A 233 -14.21 -3.13 -4.03
CA VAL A 233 -13.41 -1.90 -3.92
C VAL A 233 -14.09 -0.82 -3.04
N PRO A 234 -15.34 -0.38 -3.31
CA PRO A 234 -15.99 0.63 -2.46
C PRO A 234 -16.26 0.10 -1.03
N VAL A 235 -16.54 -1.19 -0.87
CA VAL A 235 -16.75 -1.79 0.46
C VAL A 235 -15.47 -1.71 1.30
N LEU A 236 -14.33 -2.12 0.74
CA LEU A 236 -13.04 -2.03 1.42
C LEU A 236 -12.63 -0.58 1.66
N THR A 237 -12.90 0.32 0.72
CA THR A 237 -12.69 1.76 0.91
C THR A 237 -13.42 2.25 2.15
N GLU A 238 -14.72 1.95 2.30
CA GLU A 238 -15.49 2.35 3.48
C GLU A 238 -15.02 1.67 4.77
N MET A 239 -14.66 0.38 4.72
CA MET A 239 -14.09 -0.33 5.87
C MET A 239 -12.78 0.30 6.35
N GLU A 240 -11.88 0.65 5.42
CA GLU A 240 -10.60 1.28 5.74
C GLU A 240 -10.80 2.70 6.26
N ARG A 241 -11.73 3.48 5.68
CA ARG A 241 -12.09 4.82 6.20
C ARG A 241 -12.67 4.77 7.59
N ALA A 242 -13.56 3.82 7.87
CA ALA A 242 -14.14 3.65 9.19
C ALA A 242 -13.07 3.32 10.23
N GLY A 243 -12.12 2.45 9.88
CA GLY A 243 -11.06 2.01 10.78
C GLY A 243 -11.59 1.31 12.04
N VAL A 244 -10.67 0.92 12.92
CA VAL A 244 -11.00 0.22 14.17
C VAL A 244 -10.53 1.02 15.39
N LYS A 245 -11.39 1.13 16.41
CA LYS A 245 -11.02 1.79 17.66
C LYS A 245 -10.15 0.87 18.50
N VAL A 246 -9.09 1.44 19.04
CA VAL A 246 -8.15 0.73 19.89
C VAL A 246 -7.92 1.51 21.19
N ASP A 247 -7.94 0.82 22.33
CA ASP A 247 -7.59 1.37 23.64
C ASP A 247 -6.06 1.47 23.77
N SER A 248 -5.54 2.68 23.51
CA SER A 248 -4.11 2.98 23.64
C SER A 248 -3.59 2.79 25.07
N GLY A 249 -4.39 3.08 26.09
CA GLY A 249 -4.03 2.92 27.49
C GLY A 249 -3.87 1.44 27.86
N LEU A 250 -4.76 0.58 27.38
CA LEU A 250 -4.61 -0.88 27.56
C LEU A 250 -3.37 -1.41 26.83
N LEU A 251 -3.14 -0.98 25.58
CA LEU A 251 -1.94 -1.40 24.84
C LEU A 251 -0.64 -0.98 25.54
N GLN A 252 -0.57 0.22 26.11
CA GLN A 252 0.60 0.70 26.85
C GLN A 252 0.86 -0.12 28.13
N ARG A 253 -0.21 -0.49 28.86
CA ARG A 253 -0.10 -1.38 30.04
C ARG A 253 0.39 -2.77 29.64
N LEU A 254 -0.15 -3.35 28.58
CA LEU A 254 0.29 -4.65 28.05
C LEU A 254 1.75 -4.60 27.57
N SER A 255 2.15 -3.51 26.90
CA SER A 255 3.53 -3.32 26.45
C SER A 255 4.50 -3.32 27.64
N SER A 256 4.12 -2.66 28.73
CA SER A 256 4.91 -2.59 29.96
C SER A 256 5.00 -3.95 30.68
N ASP A 257 3.88 -4.68 30.79
CA ASP A 257 3.84 -6.04 31.35
C ASP A 257 4.74 -7.00 30.55
N PHE A 258 4.62 -6.97 29.22
CA PHE A 258 5.45 -7.81 28.35
C PHE A 258 6.93 -7.45 28.47
N ALA A 259 7.27 -6.16 28.57
CA ALA A 259 8.66 -5.74 28.77
C ALA A 259 9.24 -6.29 30.09
N GLN A 260 8.46 -6.26 31.18
CA GLN A 260 8.89 -6.78 32.48
C GLN A 260 9.10 -8.29 32.44
N ARG A 261 8.16 -9.05 31.86
CA ARG A 261 8.28 -10.51 31.70
C ARG A 261 9.42 -10.88 30.76
N MET A 262 9.64 -10.13 29.69
CA MET A 262 10.78 -10.31 28.79
C MET A 262 12.11 -10.15 29.54
N ALA A 263 12.25 -9.12 30.38
CA ALA A 263 13.47 -8.93 31.18
C ALA A 263 13.73 -10.11 32.14
N GLN A 264 12.68 -10.69 32.73
CA GLN A 264 12.81 -11.90 33.55
C GLN A 264 13.33 -13.09 32.74
N TYR A 265 12.76 -13.33 31.56
CA TYR A 265 13.26 -14.40 30.67
C TYR A 265 14.68 -14.12 30.16
N GLU A 266 15.05 -12.85 29.93
CA GLU A 266 16.41 -12.48 29.55
C GLU A 266 17.42 -12.89 30.62
N ASP A 267 17.15 -12.54 31.89
CA ASP A 267 18.01 -12.90 33.01
C ASP A 267 18.14 -14.43 33.16
N GLU A 268 17.04 -15.17 33.07
CA GLU A 268 17.08 -16.65 33.09
C GLU A 268 17.89 -17.24 31.92
N ILE A 269 17.74 -16.69 30.71
CA ILE A 269 18.49 -17.15 29.53
C ILE A 269 19.98 -16.84 29.72
N TYR A 270 20.34 -15.69 30.27
CA TYR A 270 21.73 -15.32 30.55
C TYR A 270 22.36 -16.22 31.61
N ASP A 271 21.62 -16.56 32.66
CA ASP A 271 22.07 -17.49 33.70
C ASP A 271 22.30 -18.89 33.12
N LEU A 272 21.40 -19.39 32.27
CA LEU A 272 21.54 -20.68 31.59
C LEU A 272 22.68 -20.71 30.56
N ALA A 273 22.94 -19.59 29.89
CA ALA A 273 24.01 -19.45 28.89
C ALA A 273 25.40 -19.17 29.52
N GLY A 274 25.42 -18.67 30.75
CA GLY A 274 26.61 -18.22 31.46
C GLY A 274 27.28 -16.96 30.88
N GLU A 275 26.58 -16.24 29.98
CA GLU A 275 27.04 -14.95 29.44
C GLU A 275 25.88 -14.14 28.86
N ARG A 276 26.12 -12.83 28.66
CA ARG A 276 25.17 -11.94 28.00
C ARG A 276 25.40 -11.89 26.50
N PHE A 277 24.31 -11.96 25.75
CA PHE A 277 24.30 -11.86 24.29
C PHE A 277 22.96 -11.29 23.80
N ASN A 278 22.87 -10.99 22.52
CA ASN A 278 21.61 -10.57 21.89
C ASN A 278 20.76 -11.81 21.59
N ILE A 279 19.74 -12.07 22.42
CA ILE A 279 18.79 -13.19 22.29
C ILE A 279 18.00 -13.10 20.98
N GLY A 280 17.75 -11.88 20.50
CA GLY A 280 17.10 -11.61 19.23
C GLY A 280 17.95 -11.97 18.01
N SER A 281 19.26 -12.20 18.16
CA SER A 281 20.17 -12.57 17.07
C SER A 281 20.21 -14.08 16.87
N PRO A 282 19.67 -14.63 15.76
CA PRO A 282 19.71 -16.08 15.49
C PRO A 282 21.14 -16.64 15.46
N LYS A 283 22.10 -15.82 15.04
CA LYS A 283 23.52 -16.20 14.97
C LYS A 283 24.12 -16.40 16.35
N GLN A 284 24.02 -15.40 17.22
CA GLN A 284 24.57 -15.49 18.58
C GLN A 284 23.89 -16.59 19.38
N LEU A 285 22.56 -16.67 19.31
CA LEU A 285 21.81 -17.74 19.96
C LEU A 285 22.24 -19.13 19.48
N GLY A 286 22.44 -19.31 18.17
CA GLY A 286 22.91 -20.56 17.59
C GLY A 286 24.32 -20.94 18.07
N GLU A 287 25.24 -19.97 18.15
CA GLU A 287 26.60 -20.16 18.67
C GLU A 287 26.59 -20.59 20.15
N ILE A 288 25.73 -19.99 20.97
CA ILE A 288 25.56 -20.38 22.39
C ILE A 288 25.03 -21.81 22.51
N MET A 289 23.90 -22.12 21.87
CA MET A 289 23.24 -23.42 22.01
C MET A 289 24.08 -24.57 21.46
N PHE A 290 24.60 -24.44 20.25
CA PHE A 290 25.25 -25.56 19.55
C PHE A 290 26.77 -25.53 19.63
N GLY A 291 27.37 -24.34 19.82
CA GLY A 291 28.82 -24.19 19.96
C GLY A 291 29.28 -24.36 21.40
N LYS A 292 28.75 -23.54 22.32
CA LYS A 292 29.20 -23.50 23.71
C LYS A 292 28.55 -24.57 24.59
N LEU A 293 27.24 -24.69 24.55
CA LEU A 293 26.48 -25.66 25.35
C LEU A 293 26.47 -27.06 24.72
N GLY A 294 26.87 -27.17 23.45
CA GLY A 294 27.03 -28.44 22.76
C GLY A 294 25.72 -29.22 22.58
N LEU A 295 24.57 -28.55 22.52
CA LEU A 295 23.29 -29.21 22.32
C LEU A 295 23.27 -29.96 20.98
N GLU A 296 22.72 -31.17 20.94
CA GLU A 296 22.61 -31.95 19.70
C GLU A 296 21.43 -31.45 18.84
N GLY A 297 21.53 -31.55 17.51
CA GLY A 297 20.40 -31.19 16.60
C GLY A 297 20.53 -29.85 15.86
N GLY A 298 21.66 -29.16 15.98
CA GLY A 298 21.93 -27.92 15.24
C GLY A 298 22.07 -28.13 13.73
N LYS A 299 21.00 -27.88 12.97
CA LYS A 299 21.06 -27.86 11.49
C LYS A 299 21.60 -26.52 11.00
N LYS A 300 22.60 -26.53 10.11
CA LYS A 300 23.08 -25.30 9.46
C LYS A 300 22.13 -24.87 8.34
N THR A 301 21.86 -23.58 8.27
CA THR A 301 21.13 -22.93 7.18
C THR A 301 22.02 -22.78 5.95
N LYS A 302 21.44 -22.40 4.80
CA LYS A 302 22.19 -22.14 3.56
C LYS A 302 23.27 -21.07 3.71
N SER A 303 23.12 -20.15 4.67
CA SER A 303 24.09 -19.11 5.01
C SER A 303 25.17 -19.54 6.00
N GLY A 304 25.20 -20.82 6.40
CA GLY A 304 26.25 -21.41 7.24
C GLY A 304 26.05 -21.27 8.75
N GLY A 305 25.09 -20.46 9.20
CA GLY A 305 24.73 -20.32 10.62
C GLY A 305 23.78 -21.44 11.08
N TYR A 306 23.72 -21.69 12.40
CA TYR A 306 22.78 -22.66 12.99
C TYR A 306 21.32 -22.16 12.88
N SER A 307 20.41 -23.08 12.58
CA SER A 307 18.98 -22.82 12.58
C SER A 307 18.47 -22.70 14.01
N THR A 308 17.75 -21.62 14.29
CA THR A 308 17.06 -21.40 15.57
C THR A 308 15.57 -21.19 15.36
N GLY A 309 14.99 -21.83 14.33
CA GLY A 309 13.54 -21.78 14.09
C GLY A 309 12.73 -22.37 15.25
N VAL A 310 11.44 -22.02 15.34
CA VAL A 310 10.54 -22.48 16.40
C VAL A 310 10.57 -24.01 16.52
N ASP A 311 10.44 -24.74 15.41
CA ASP A 311 10.47 -26.21 15.40
C ASP A 311 11.76 -26.81 16.01
N VAL A 312 12.91 -26.14 15.81
CA VAL A 312 14.21 -26.58 16.37
C VAL A 312 14.22 -26.35 17.88
N LEU A 313 13.76 -25.17 18.32
CA LEU A 313 13.71 -24.83 19.73
C LEU A 313 12.72 -25.73 20.49
N GLU A 314 11.55 -26.02 19.90
CA GLU A 314 10.55 -26.91 20.49
C GLU A 314 11.07 -28.34 20.63
N THR A 315 11.80 -28.83 19.62
CA THR A 315 12.44 -30.15 19.67
C THR A 315 13.45 -30.23 20.81
N LEU A 316 14.30 -29.21 20.97
CA LEU A 316 15.29 -29.16 22.06
C LEU A 316 14.62 -29.01 23.43
N ALA A 317 13.55 -28.22 23.52
CA ALA A 317 12.76 -28.10 24.75
C ALA A 317 12.13 -29.45 25.14
N ALA A 318 11.59 -30.20 24.16
CA ALA A 318 11.04 -31.53 24.39
C ALA A 318 12.10 -32.57 24.82
N GLN A 319 13.38 -32.33 24.51
CA GLN A 319 14.51 -33.13 24.99
C GLN A 319 14.92 -32.78 26.43
N GLY A 320 14.28 -31.78 27.05
CA GLY A 320 14.53 -31.36 28.43
C GLY A 320 15.53 -30.21 28.58
N HIS A 321 15.82 -29.47 27.50
CA HIS A 321 16.68 -28.29 27.58
C HIS A 321 15.86 -27.04 27.93
N ASP A 322 16.16 -26.43 29.08
CA ASP A 322 15.41 -25.26 29.58
C ASP A 322 15.66 -23.98 28.77
N LEU A 323 16.89 -23.76 28.28
CA LEU A 323 17.25 -22.54 27.54
C LEU A 323 16.39 -22.36 26.28
N PRO A 324 16.23 -23.38 25.39
CA PRO A 324 15.31 -23.29 24.25
C PRO A 324 13.87 -22.94 24.64
N ALA A 325 13.35 -23.50 25.74
CA ALA A 325 12.00 -23.20 26.22
C ALA A 325 11.85 -21.72 26.59
N ARG A 326 12.79 -21.17 27.39
CA ARG A 326 12.76 -19.74 27.77
C ARG A 326 12.94 -18.81 26.57
N VAL A 327 13.73 -19.22 25.58
CA VAL A 327 13.88 -18.45 24.33
C VAL A 327 12.60 -18.42 23.52
N ILE A 328 11.81 -19.51 23.48
CA ILE A 328 10.50 -19.53 22.83
C ILE A 328 9.57 -18.51 23.51
N ASP A 329 9.48 -18.56 24.84
CA ASP A 329 8.66 -17.63 25.63
C ASP A 329 9.06 -16.17 25.39
N TRP A 330 10.37 -15.88 25.45
CA TRP A 330 10.90 -14.54 25.20
C TRP A 330 10.58 -14.06 23.78
N ARG A 331 10.75 -14.91 22.75
CA ARG A 331 10.45 -14.54 21.35
C ARG A 331 8.97 -14.31 21.12
N GLN A 332 8.11 -15.10 21.76
CA GLN A 332 6.67 -14.91 21.71
C GLN A 332 6.30 -13.53 22.27
N LEU A 333 6.77 -13.18 23.47
CA LEU A 333 6.51 -11.87 24.07
C LEU A 333 7.14 -10.72 23.28
N SER A 334 8.37 -10.89 22.78
CA SER A 334 9.06 -9.89 21.96
C SER A 334 8.27 -9.56 20.69
N LYS A 335 7.77 -10.57 19.99
CA LYS A 335 6.89 -10.38 18.83
C LYS A 335 5.58 -9.72 19.23
N LEU A 336 4.96 -10.15 20.33
CA LEU A 336 3.69 -9.58 20.80
C LEU A 336 3.82 -8.09 21.14
N LYS A 337 4.90 -7.74 21.85
CA LYS A 337 5.23 -6.38 22.24
C LYS A 337 5.48 -5.52 21.00
N GLY A 338 6.44 -5.90 20.15
CA GLY A 338 6.85 -5.10 19.00
C GLY A 338 5.75 -4.98 17.93
N THR A 339 5.20 -6.10 17.48
CA THR A 339 4.27 -6.12 16.33
C THR A 339 2.85 -5.68 16.68
N TYR A 340 2.39 -5.86 17.92
CA TYR A 340 0.99 -5.56 18.27
C TYR A 340 0.83 -4.53 19.37
N THR A 341 1.66 -4.45 20.39
CA THR A 341 1.47 -3.39 21.40
C THR A 341 2.05 -2.05 20.95
N GLU A 342 3.32 -2.03 20.51
CA GLU A 342 4.01 -0.78 20.15
C GLU A 342 3.60 -0.32 18.75
N ALA A 343 3.63 -1.21 17.76
CA ALA A 343 3.25 -0.85 16.40
C ALA A 343 1.79 -0.39 16.29
N LEU A 344 0.81 -1.08 16.92
CA LEU A 344 -0.59 -0.63 16.85
C LEU A 344 -0.78 0.79 17.41
N GLN A 345 -0.05 1.16 18.48
CA GLN A 345 -0.09 2.53 19.00
C GLN A 345 0.43 3.55 17.99
N GLN A 346 1.49 3.22 17.24
CA GLN A 346 2.04 4.07 16.18
C GLN A 346 1.11 4.18 14.96
N HIS A 347 0.26 3.18 14.73
CA HIS A 347 -0.72 3.17 13.65
C HIS A 347 -2.06 3.86 14.00
N ILE A 348 -2.20 4.41 15.21
CA ILE A 348 -3.37 5.23 15.55
C ILE A 348 -3.27 6.53 14.76
N ASN A 349 -4.22 6.74 13.85
CA ASN A 349 -4.32 7.98 13.10
C ASN A 349 -4.70 9.12 14.08
N PRO A 350 -3.96 10.24 14.08
CA PRO A 350 -4.17 11.33 15.03
C PRO A 350 -5.50 12.07 14.82
N ASP A 351 -6.02 12.12 13.58
CA ASP A 351 -7.25 12.85 13.25
C ASP A 351 -8.50 12.06 13.65
N THR A 352 -8.47 10.74 13.48
CA THR A 352 -9.63 9.87 13.77
C THR A 352 -9.53 9.21 15.15
N GLY A 353 -8.33 9.10 15.71
CA GLY A 353 -8.06 8.31 16.91
C GLY A 353 -8.33 6.81 16.74
N ARG A 354 -8.22 6.30 15.50
CA ARG A 354 -8.49 4.91 15.11
C ARG A 354 -7.34 4.33 14.30
N VAL A 355 -7.26 3.00 14.22
CA VAL A 355 -6.29 2.30 13.38
C VAL A 355 -6.94 1.98 12.04
N HIS A 356 -6.24 2.30 10.95
CA HIS A 356 -6.71 2.07 9.58
C HIS A 356 -5.76 1.11 8.89
N THR A 357 -6.14 -0.17 8.82
CA THR A 357 -5.37 -1.18 8.06
C THR A 357 -5.60 -1.01 6.57
N SER A 358 -4.64 -1.42 5.74
CA SER A 358 -4.82 -1.51 4.28
C SER A 358 -5.05 -2.96 3.87
N TYR A 359 -6.18 -3.24 3.22
CA TYR A 359 -6.49 -4.53 2.62
C TYR A 359 -6.02 -4.59 1.17
N SER A 360 -5.22 -5.60 0.82
CA SER A 360 -4.79 -5.80 -0.57
C SER A 360 -5.70 -6.81 -1.26
N LEU A 361 -6.30 -6.39 -2.38
CA LEU A 361 -7.21 -7.20 -3.20
C LEU A 361 -6.46 -8.19 -4.09
N ALA A 362 -5.43 -7.73 -4.82
CA ALA A 362 -4.69 -8.52 -5.80
C ALA A 362 -3.33 -9.04 -5.26
N ALA A 363 -3.30 -9.60 -4.05
CA ALA A 363 -2.05 -10.00 -3.38
C ALA A 363 -1.83 -11.51 -3.26
N THR A 364 -2.88 -12.30 -3.03
CA THR A 364 -2.73 -13.75 -2.81
C THR A 364 -3.12 -14.53 -4.06
N SER A 365 -2.56 -15.71 -4.31
CA SER A 365 -2.99 -16.57 -5.44
C SER A 365 -4.34 -17.26 -5.19
N THR A 366 -4.85 -17.19 -3.96
CA THR A 366 -6.05 -17.90 -3.51
C THR A 366 -7.32 -17.05 -3.50
N GLY A 367 -7.25 -15.77 -3.85
CA GLY A 367 -8.38 -14.84 -3.76
C GLY A 367 -8.67 -14.30 -2.35
N ARG A 368 -7.82 -14.61 -1.36
CA ARG A 368 -7.97 -14.07 0.00
C ARG A 368 -7.38 -12.67 0.09
N LEU A 369 -8.07 -11.79 0.80
CA LEU A 369 -7.52 -10.49 1.21
C LEU A 369 -6.32 -10.70 2.12
N SER A 370 -5.28 -9.89 1.95
CA SER A 370 -4.25 -9.66 2.95
C SER A 370 -4.46 -8.30 3.62
N SER A 371 -3.88 -8.10 4.80
CA SER A 371 -3.96 -6.85 5.56
C SER A 371 -2.55 -6.43 5.96
N ASN A 372 -2.24 -5.14 5.79
CA ASN A 372 -0.94 -4.55 6.13
C ASN A 372 -1.12 -3.21 6.85
N ASP A 373 -0.04 -2.75 7.50
CA ASP A 373 0.09 -1.42 8.13
C ASP A 373 -1.08 -0.96 9.02
N PRO A 374 -1.50 -1.75 10.03
CA PRO A 374 -0.90 -3.00 10.52
C PRO A 374 -1.60 -4.26 10.00
N ASN A 375 -0.91 -5.41 10.01
CA ASN A 375 -1.52 -6.69 9.66
C ASN A 375 -2.40 -7.22 10.80
N LEU A 376 -3.72 -6.97 10.68
CA LEU A 376 -4.71 -7.38 11.67
C LEU A 376 -5.05 -8.88 11.62
N GLN A 377 -4.75 -9.56 10.51
CA GLN A 377 -5.02 -11.00 10.33
C GLN A 377 -4.09 -11.88 11.16
N ASN A 378 -2.88 -11.39 11.48
CA ASN A 378 -1.87 -12.18 12.16
C ASN A 378 -1.95 -12.14 13.70
N ILE A 379 -2.92 -11.42 14.28
CA ILE A 379 -3.04 -11.33 15.75
C ILE A 379 -3.31 -12.73 16.35
N PRO A 380 -2.50 -13.21 17.30
CA PRO A 380 -2.60 -14.59 17.76
C PRO A 380 -3.97 -15.02 18.30
N ILE A 381 -4.47 -16.08 17.69
CA ILE A 381 -5.59 -16.99 17.96
C ILE A 381 -5.89 -17.51 19.36
N ARG A 382 -4.91 -18.25 19.87
CA ARG A 382 -5.10 -19.33 20.84
C ARG A 382 -4.32 -19.10 22.13
N THR A 383 -3.64 -17.95 22.23
CA THR A 383 -2.84 -17.57 23.39
C THR A 383 -3.61 -16.58 24.24
N GLU A 384 -3.38 -16.61 25.55
CA GLU A 384 -4.00 -15.68 26.49
C GLU A 384 -3.58 -14.24 26.18
N GLU A 385 -2.30 -14.03 25.89
CA GLU A 385 -1.75 -12.73 25.53
C GLU A 385 -2.33 -12.19 24.22
N GLY A 386 -2.55 -13.07 23.24
CA GLY A 386 -3.23 -12.71 21.99
C GLY A 386 -4.70 -12.33 22.22
N ARG A 387 -5.36 -12.94 23.21
CA ARG A 387 -6.71 -12.54 23.64
C ARG A 387 -6.69 -11.16 24.31
N LYS A 388 -5.75 -10.90 25.21
CA LYS A 388 -5.58 -9.58 25.87
C LYS A 388 -5.34 -8.46 24.86
N ILE A 389 -4.56 -8.70 23.80
CA ILE A 389 -4.40 -7.73 22.71
C ILE A 389 -5.72 -7.49 21.98
N ARG A 390 -6.52 -8.53 21.74
CA ARG A 390 -7.84 -8.39 21.11
C ARG A 390 -8.84 -7.63 21.97
N GLU A 391 -8.74 -7.71 23.29
CA GLU A 391 -9.53 -6.90 24.22
C GLU A 391 -9.24 -5.39 24.08
N ALA A 392 -8.11 -5.00 23.49
CA ALA A 392 -7.83 -3.59 23.19
C ALA A 392 -8.62 -3.07 21.98
N PHE A 393 -9.22 -3.93 21.15
CA PHE A 393 -10.11 -3.51 20.08
C PHE A 393 -11.52 -3.32 20.64
N ILE A 394 -11.91 -2.07 20.83
CA ILE A 394 -13.11 -1.70 21.57
C ILE A 394 -14.18 -1.08 20.66
N ALA A 395 -15.43 -1.13 21.10
CA ALA A 395 -16.49 -0.33 20.50
C ALA A 395 -16.46 1.09 21.09
N GLU A 396 -16.89 2.09 20.31
CA GLU A 396 -17.20 3.40 20.88
C GLU A 396 -18.54 3.34 21.61
N PRO A 397 -18.77 4.20 22.63
CA PRO A 397 -20.07 4.28 23.28
C PRO A 397 -21.18 4.65 22.29
N GLY A 398 -22.30 3.93 22.36
CA GLY A 398 -23.45 4.06 21.45
C GLY A 398 -23.68 2.78 20.67
#